data_AF-A0AAP3A7L8-F1
#
_entry.id   AF-A0AAP3A7L8-F1
#
_cell.length_a   1.000
_cell.length_b   1.000
_cell.length_c   1.000
_cell.angle_alpha   90.00
_cell.angle_beta   90.00
_cell.angle_gamma   90.00
#
_symmetry.space_group_name_H-M   'P 1'
#
loop_
_entity.id
_entity.type
_entity.pdbx_description
1 polymer ?
#
loop_
_entity_poly.entity_id
_entity_poly.type
_entity_poly.pdbx_seq_one_letter_code
_entity_poly.pdbx_strand_id
1 'polypeptide(L)' 'MTLFRSNVTLFSDRIRHVIGDELHKCWRLSHIADLFNISEITVRKRLEAENTTFHDIILNCRMNKSLELISQGDAHIN' A
#
# COMPACT_ATOMS: atom_id res chain seq x y z
N MET A 1 8.69 -20.25 -7.89
CA MET A 1 9.74 -19.72 -7.01
C MET A 1 9.07 -18.82 -5.98
N THR A 2 8.78 -19.36 -4.80
CA THR A 2 8.11 -18.65 -3.71
C THR A 2 9.14 -17.77 -3.00
N LEU A 3 9.13 -16.46 -3.29
CA LEU A 3 9.87 -15.49 -2.52
C LEU A 3 9.18 -15.37 -1.14
N PHE A 4 9.71 -16.10 -0.16
CA PHE A 4 9.51 -15.77 1.25
C PHE A 4 10.09 -14.38 1.49
N ARG A 5 9.28 -13.34 1.29
CA ARG A 5 9.61 -11.99 1.70
C ARG A 5 9.48 -11.96 3.22
N SER A 6 10.62 -11.91 3.89
CA SER A 6 10.75 -11.81 5.34
C SER A 6 9.68 -10.88 5.93
N ASN A 7 8.73 -11.47 6.66
CA ASN A 7 7.61 -10.79 7.33
C ASN A 7 8.11 -9.94 8.52
N VAL A 8 8.84 -8.86 8.26
CA VAL A 8 8.59 -7.66 9.05
C VAL A 8 7.27 -7.14 8.51
N THR A 9 6.16 -7.41 9.18
CA THR A 9 4.88 -6.77 8.87
C THR A 9 5.01 -5.31 9.32
N LEU A 10 5.70 -4.50 8.52
CA LEU A 10 5.78 -3.06 8.72
C LEU A 10 4.35 -2.52 8.71
N PHE A 11 4.12 -1.47 9.49
CA PHE A 11 2.82 -0.80 9.53
C PHE A 11 2.42 -0.33 8.12
N SER A 12 3.40 0.15 7.37
CA SER A 12 3.27 0.51 5.95
C SER A 12 2.82 -0.65 5.05
N ASP A 13 3.20 -1.89 5.35
CA ASP A 13 2.85 -3.07 4.55
C ASP A 13 1.38 -3.47 4.74
N ARG A 14 0.89 -3.46 5.99
CA ARG A 14 -0.54 -3.64 6.27
C ARG A 14 -1.38 -2.56 5.59
N ILE A 15 -0.94 -1.30 5.63
CA ILE A 15 -1.62 -0.22 4.92
C ILE A 15 -1.63 -0.49 3.42
N ARG A 16 -0.50 -0.89 2.84
CA ARG A 16 -0.41 -1.21 1.41
C ARG A 16 -1.38 -2.31 1.01
N HIS A 17 -1.50 -3.36 1.80
CA HIS A 17 -2.43 -4.46 1.56
C HIS A 17 -3.90 -3.99 1.58
N VAL A 18 -4.26 -3.24 2.61
CA VAL A 18 -5.59 -2.63 2.77
C VAL A 18 -5.92 -1.68 1.61
N ILE A 19 -4.96 -0.83 1.21
CA ILE A 19 -5.12 0.08 0.06
C ILE A 19 -5.20 -0.67 -1.27
N GLY A 20 -4.47 -1.77 -1.41
CA GLY A 20 -4.47 -2.59 -2.61
C GLY A 20 -5.78 -3.32 -2.83
N ASP A 21 -6.40 -3.79 -1.74
CA ASP A 21 -7.73 -4.41 -1.76
C ASP A 21 -8.80 -3.41 -2.23
N GLU A 22 -8.77 -2.16 -1.71
CA GLU A 22 -9.72 -1.11 -2.10
C GLU A 22 -9.06 0.03 -2.89
N LEU A 23 -8.29 -0.29 -3.94
CA LEU A 23 -7.59 0.73 -4.76
C LEU A 23 -8.54 1.72 -5.46
N HIS A 24 -9.83 1.39 -5.52
CA HIS A 24 -10.87 2.21 -6.14
C HIS A 24 -11.40 3.33 -5.21
N LYS A 25 -10.99 3.36 -3.93
CA LYS A 25 -11.41 4.40 -2.97
C LYS A 25 -10.38 5.53 -2.84
N CYS A 26 -10.88 6.73 -2.58
CA CYS A 26 -10.06 7.89 -2.20
C CYS A 26 -9.54 7.72 -0.76
N TRP A 27 -8.39 7.06 -0.62
CA TRP A 27 -7.73 6.86 0.66
C TRP A 27 -7.28 8.19 1.28
N ARG A 28 -7.59 8.37 2.58
CA ARG A 28 -7.10 9.48 3.40
C ARG A 28 -6.46 8.94 4.67
N LEU A 29 -5.62 9.77 5.30
CA LEU A 29 -5.04 9.44 6.62
C LEU A 29 -6.11 9.07 7.64
N SER A 30 -7.26 9.74 7.60
CA SER A 30 -8.39 9.51 8.49
C SER A 30 -8.97 8.10 8.36
N HIS A 31 -8.98 7.53 7.15
CA HIS A 31 -9.46 6.16 6.90
C HIS A 31 -8.48 5.13 7.49
N ILE A 32 -7.17 5.38 7.36
CA ILE A 32 -6.14 4.53 7.98
C ILE A 32 -6.19 4.64 9.50
N ALA A 33 -6.35 5.84 10.04
CA ALA A 33 -6.51 6.06 11.47
C ALA A 33 -7.69 5.25 12.04
N ASP A 34 -8.84 5.32 11.38
CA ASP A 34 -10.05 4.57 11.75
C ASP A 34 -9.84 3.05 11.68
N LEU A 35 -9.32 2.54 10.56
CA LEU A 35 -9.04 1.12 10.35
C LEU A 35 -8.09 0.51 11.38
N PHE A 36 -7.07 1.27 11.79
CA PHE A 36 -6.11 0.81 12.79
C PHE A 36 -6.49 1.19 14.22
N ASN A 37 -7.65 1.83 14.43
CA ASN A 37 -8.11 2.30 15.74
C ASN A 37 -7.08 3.20 16.47
N ILE A 38 -6.37 4.05 15.71
CA ILE A 38 -5.34 4.95 16.25
C ILE A 38 -5.47 6.35 15.65
N SER A 39 -4.99 7.37 16.37
CA SER A 39 -5.05 8.75 15.87
C SER A 39 -4.19 8.94 14.60
N GLU A 40 -4.62 9.84 13.71
CA GLU A 40 -3.89 10.24 12.49
C GLU A 40 -2.44 10.66 12.77
N ILE A 41 -2.22 11.26 13.94
CA ILE A 41 -0.90 11.67 14.44
C ILE A 41 -0.02 10.44 14.70
N THR A 42 -0.57 9.39 15.32
CA THR A 42 0.13 8.14 15.59
C THR A 42 0.44 7.38 14.30
N VAL A 43 -0.51 7.38 13.35
CA VAL A 43 -0.32 6.85 12.00
C VAL A 43 0.87 7.55 11.35
N ARG A 44 0.85 8.89 11.28
CA ARG A 44 1.94 9.68 10.69
C ARG A 44 3.29 9.39 11.35
N LYS A 45 3.34 9.42 12.69
CA LYS A 45 4.57 9.12 13.44
C LYS A 45 5.11 7.72 13.18
N ARG A 46 4.23 6.72 13.03
CA ARG A 46 4.63 5.35 12.67
C ARG A 46 5.18 5.28 11.26
N LEU A 47 4.52 5.92 10.31
CA LEU A 47 5.00 6.01 8.93
C LEU A 47 6.38 6.71 8.87
N GLU A 48 6.53 7.84 9.56
CA GLU A 48 7.80 8.56 9.68
C GLU A 48 8.90 7.69 10.30
N ALA A 49 8.59 6.92 11.36
CA ALA A 49 9.53 5.98 11.96
C ALA A 49 9.97 4.87 10.99
N GLU A 50 9.08 4.44 10.09
CA GLU A 50 9.39 3.48 9.03
C GLU A 50 9.98 4.13 7.77
N ASN A 51 10.33 5.44 7.81
CA ASN A 51 10.81 6.21 6.66
C ASN A 51 9.91 6.09 5.42
N THR A 52 8.63 5.82 5.63
CA THR A 52 7.64 5.66 4.55
C THR A 52 6.58 6.72 4.72
N THR A 53 6.03 7.23 3.63
CA THR A 53 4.93 8.21 3.70
C THR A 53 3.69 7.64 3.04
N PHE A 54 2.52 8.13 3.45
CA PHE A 54 1.24 7.70 2.89
C PHE A 54 1.19 7.83 1.36
N HIS A 55 1.80 8.90 0.81
CA HIS A 55 1.94 9.08 -0.63
C HIS A 55 2.75 7.96 -1.29
N ASP A 56 3.84 7.52 -0.65
CA ASP A 56 4.73 6.49 -1.18
C ASP A 56 4.01 5.15 -1.21
N ILE A 57 3.24 4.83 -0.16
CA ILE A 57 2.42 3.61 -0.09
C ILE A 57 1.37 3.61 -1.21
N ILE A 58 0.65 4.71 -1.42
CA ILE A 58 -0.34 4.83 -2.51
C ILE A 58 0.35 4.68 -3.86
N LEU A 59 1.48 5.37 -4.07
CA LEU A 59 2.25 5.30 -5.31
C LEU A 59 2.70 3.85 -5.58
N ASN A 60 3.25 3.19 -4.57
CA ASN A 60 3.65 1.79 -4.63
C ASN A 60 2.48 0.86 -4.98
N CYS A 61 1.28 1.15 -4.47
CA CYS A 61 0.10 0.35 -4.75
C CYS A 61 -0.38 0.54 -6.20
N ARG A 62 -0.44 1.80 -6.67
CA ARG A 62 -0.75 2.13 -8.07
C ARG A 62 0.29 1.58 -9.04
N MET A 63 1.58 1.66 -8.67
CA MET A 63 2.68 1.12 -9.45
C MET A 63 2.59 -0.39 -9.54
N ASN A 64 2.27 -1.10 -8.45
CA ASN A 64 2.07 -2.54 -8.47
C ASN A 64 0.90 -2.92 -9.40
N LYS A 65 -0.21 -2.19 -9.36
CA LYS A 65 -1.33 -2.37 -10.29
C LYS A 65 -0.95 -2.08 -11.74
N SER A 66 -0.17 -1.03 -11.98
CA SER A 66 0.34 -0.71 -13.32
C SER A 66 1.28 -1.80 -13.83
N LEU A 67 2.14 -2.36 -12.98
CA LEU A 67 3.03 -3.47 -13.33
C LEU A 67 2.21 -4.73 -13.65
N GLU A 68 1.17 -5.03 -12.90
CA GLU A 68 0.20 -6.08 -13.24
C GLU A 68 -0.41 -5.84 -14.62
N LEU A 69 -0.94 -4.63 -14.87
CA LEU A 69 -1.59 -4.29 -16.14
C LEU A 69 -0.62 -4.31 -17.32
N ILE A 70 0.63 -3.88 -17.14
CA ILE A 70 1.68 -3.98 -18.16
C ILE A 70 1.97 -5.47 -18.42
N SER A 71 2.23 -6.24 -17.37
CA SER A 71 2.51 -7.66 -17.48
C SER A 71 1.35 -8.48 -18.08
N GLN A 72 0.11 -8.05 -17.88
CA GLN A 72 -1.08 -8.66 -18.48
C GLN A 72 -1.35 -8.13 -19.90
N GLY A 73 -1.01 -6.87 -20.18
CA GLY A 73 -1.22 -6.18 -21.45
C GLY A 73 -0.25 -6.61 -22.56
N ASP A 74 0.96 -7.08 -22.20
CA ASP A 74 1.88 -7.72 -23.15
C ASP A 74 1.33 -9.03 -23.75
N ALA A 75 0.23 -9.58 -23.22
CA ALA A 75 -0.44 -10.78 -23.75
C ALA A 75 -1.61 -10.47 -24.72
N HIS A 76 -1.92 -9.20 -25.01
CA HIS A 76 -3.02 -8.82 -25.92
C HIS A 76 -2.52 -7.98 -27.10
N ILE A 77 -1.54 -8.51 -27.82
CA ILE A 77 -1.22 -8.08 -29.18
C ILE A 77 -1.31 -9.31 -30.09
N ASN A 78 -2.54 -9.72 -30.45
CA ASN A 78 -2.79 -10.68 -31.52
C ASN A 78 -4.09 -10.37 -32.24
#